data_AF-A0A533BDV3-F1
#
_entry.id   AF-A0A533BDV3-F1
#
_cell.length_a   1.000
_cell.length_b   1.000
_cell.length_c   1.000
_cell.angle_alpha   90.00
_cell.angle_beta   90.00
_cell.angle_gamma   90.00
#
_symmetry.space_group_name_H-M   'P 1'
#
loop_
_entity.id
_entity.type
_entity.pdbx_description
1 polymer ?
#
loop_
_entity_poly.entity_id
_entity_poly.type
_entity_poly.pdbx_seq_one_letter_code
_entity_poly.pdbx_strand_id
1 'polypeptide(L)'
;MDWSLLIGLVFFFIAASIASFYLYAFVARTRKEFRAAQPDLRIINLSAMNSGNVLTLFPELENVGGGVGYDCLLHMGGWEGNFAVKKVHPRGPRNQKHMASIVLGPDAPIRAKPISNGYLRLRYQDRWGHKYDCWYQVTQVKSNELPLYNVQIDLEHPEFNKPTFSFWEMRKLHRTVSPDD
;
A
#
# COMPACT_ATOMS: atom_id res chain seq x y z
N MET A 1 18.42 -56.79 17.68
CA MET A 1 17.91 -55.49 17.20
C MET A 1 16.59 -55.27 17.90
N ASP A 2 16.49 -54.27 18.78
CA ASP A 2 15.32 -54.07 19.63
C ASP A 2 14.16 -53.52 18.80
N TRP A 3 13.32 -54.44 18.32
CA TRP A 3 12.14 -54.14 17.51
C TRP A 3 11.18 -53.15 18.20
N SER A 4 11.12 -53.15 19.54
CA SER A 4 10.35 -52.20 20.33
C SER A 4 10.82 -50.75 20.17
N LEU A 5 12.14 -50.51 20.15
CA LEU A 5 12.72 -49.18 19.91
C LEU A 5 12.44 -48.70 18.49
N LEU A 6 12.52 -49.61 17.52
CA LEU A 6 12.27 -49.29 16.11
C LEU A 6 10.80 -48.93 15.88
N ILE A 7 9.87 -49.69 16.46
CA ILE A 7 8.43 -49.39 16.44
C ILE A 7 8.15 -48.04 17.11
N GLY A 8 8.77 -47.78 18.28
CA GLY A 8 8.63 -46.50 18.98
C GLY A 8 9.10 -45.31 18.15
N LEU A 9 10.25 -45.43 17.48
CA LEU A 9 10.79 -44.40 16.58
C LEU A 9 9.85 -44.15 15.39
N VAL A 10 9.32 -45.20 14.77
CA VAL A 10 8.39 -45.07 13.64
C VAL A 10 7.12 -44.33 14.08
N PHE A 11 6.53 -44.69 15.21
CA PHE A 11 5.37 -43.97 15.75
C PHE A 11 5.68 -42.51 16.07
N PHE A 12 6.86 -42.23 16.63
CA PHE A 12 7.30 -40.86 16.89
C PHE A 12 7.42 -40.05 15.59
N PHE A 13 8.05 -40.59 14.54
CA PHE A 13 8.18 -39.91 13.26
C PHE A 13 6.82 -39.66 12.60
N ILE A 14 5.88 -40.61 12.67
CA ILE A 14 4.52 -40.44 12.16
C ILE A 14 3.81 -39.32 12.93
N ALA A 15 3.81 -39.37 14.26
CA ALA A 15 3.18 -38.36 15.10
C ALA A 15 3.79 -36.96 14.89
N ALA A 16 5.12 -36.86 14.81
CA ALA A 16 5.83 -35.62 14.55
C ALA A 16 5.51 -35.06 13.16
N SER A 17 5.40 -35.92 12.14
CA SER A 17 5.04 -35.52 10.78
C SER A 17 3.61 -34.96 10.72
N ILE A 18 2.67 -35.64 11.38
CA ILE A 18 1.27 -35.19 11.48
C ILE A 18 1.21 -33.85 12.22
N ALA A 19 1.87 -33.74 13.38
CA ALA A 19 1.90 -32.50 14.16
C ALA A 19 2.52 -31.34 13.36
N SER A 20 3.62 -31.59 12.65
CA SER A 20 4.28 -30.61 11.78
C SER A 20 3.37 -30.13 10.65
N PHE A 21 2.66 -31.06 9.99
CA PHE A 21 1.70 -30.74 8.94
C PHE A 21 0.57 -29.85 9.45
N TYR A 22 -0.04 -30.21 10.59
CA TYR A 22 -1.10 -29.40 11.20
C TYR A 22 -0.59 -28.03 11.66
N LEU A 23 0.62 -27.96 12.23
CA LEU A 23 1.24 -26.70 12.63
C LEU A 23 1.48 -25.79 11.42
N TYR A 24 2.02 -26.33 10.34
CA TYR A 24 2.23 -25.59 9.09
C TYR A 24 0.90 -25.07 8.52
N ALA A 25 -0.11 -25.95 8.42
CA ALA A 25 -1.43 -25.58 7.92
C ALA A 25 -2.08 -24.47 8.78
N PHE A 26 -1.93 -24.55 10.10
CA PHE A 26 -2.44 -23.55 11.04
C PHE A 26 -1.74 -22.19 10.87
N VAL A 27 -0.40 -22.17 10.74
CA VAL A 27 0.36 -20.95 10.47
C VAL A 27 -0.03 -20.33 9.13
N ALA A 28 -0.11 -21.14 8.07
CA ALA A 28 -0.49 -20.70 6.74
C ALA A 28 -1.90 -20.10 6.72
N ARG A 29 -2.85 -20.77 7.38
CA ARG A 29 -4.25 -20.29 7.50
C ARG A 29 -4.33 -18.95 8.22
N THR A 30 -3.68 -18.82 9.38
CA THR A 30 -3.66 -17.57 10.15
C THR A 30 -3.07 -16.42 9.34
N ARG A 31 -1.97 -16.67 8.61
CA ARG A 31 -1.37 -15.68 7.71
C ARG A 31 -2.34 -15.28 6.60
N LYS A 32 -3.03 -16.24 5.99
CA LYS A 32 -3.99 -15.98 4.91
C LYS A 32 -5.18 -15.13 5.41
N GLU A 33 -5.77 -15.51 6.54
CA GLU A 33 -6.89 -14.78 7.15
C GLU A 33 -6.46 -13.35 7.55
N PHE A 34 -5.28 -13.19 8.15
CA PHE A 34 -4.73 -11.88 8.48
C PHE A 34 -4.50 -11.01 7.24
N ARG A 35 -3.89 -11.57 6.18
CA ARG A 35 -3.69 -10.85 4.90
C ARG A 35 -5.03 -10.47 4.24
N ALA A 36 -6.05 -11.31 4.34
CA ALA A 36 -7.39 -11.02 3.81
C ALA A 36 -8.09 -9.87 4.55
N ALA A 37 -7.62 -9.50 5.75
CA ALA A 37 -8.14 -8.37 6.51
C ALA A 37 -7.30 -7.09 6.37
N GLN A 38 -6.20 -7.11 5.61
CA GLN A 38 -5.34 -5.94 5.38
C GLN A 38 -5.77 -5.16 4.15
N PRO A 39 -5.79 -3.81 4.22
CA PRO A 39 -5.97 -2.97 3.03
C PRO A 39 -4.74 -3.05 2.11
N ASP A 40 -4.95 -2.80 0.83
CA ASP A 40 -3.89 -2.62 -0.16
C ASP A 40 -4.34 -1.54 -1.14
N LEU A 41 -4.11 -0.28 -0.76
CA LEU A 41 -4.48 0.89 -1.57
C LEU A 41 -3.37 1.21 -2.57
N ARG A 42 -3.77 1.45 -3.83
CA ARG A 42 -2.88 1.78 -4.94
C ARG A 42 -3.49 2.85 -5.82
N ILE A 43 -2.65 3.64 -6.45
CA ILE A 43 -3.01 4.49 -7.59
C ILE A 43 -2.98 3.61 -8.84
N ILE A 44 -4.15 3.40 -9.45
CA ILE A 44 -4.31 2.53 -10.62
C ILE A 44 -4.25 3.30 -11.94
N ASN A 45 -4.54 4.59 -11.88
CA ASN A 45 -4.65 5.45 -13.04
C ASN A 45 -4.34 6.89 -12.64
N LEU A 46 -3.90 7.67 -13.61
CA LEU A 46 -3.60 9.08 -13.45
C LEU A 46 -4.06 9.80 -14.70
N SER A 47 -5.03 10.70 -14.55
CA SER A 47 -5.34 11.67 -15.58
C SER A 47 -4.79 13.05 -15.19
N ALA A 48 -4.49 13.86 -16.20
CA ALA A 48 -3.97 15.20 -16.02
C ALA A 48 -4.75 16.16 -16.91
N MET A 49 -5.10 17.32 -16.36
CA MET A 49 -5.70 18.41 -17.10
C MET A 49 -4.81 19.64 -16.98
N ASN A 50 -4.49 20.24 -18.12
CA ASN A 50 -3.76 21.50 -18.17
C ASN A 50 -4.74 22.62 -18.53
N SER A 51 -4.77 23.68 -17.72
CA SER A 51 -5.59 24.87 -17.96
C SER A 51 -4.70 26.10 -17.83
N GLY A 52 -4.24 26.62 -18.97
CA GLY A 52 -3.23 27.68 -19.04
C GLY A 52 -1.95 27.28 -18.32
N ASN A 53 -1.61 27.99 -17.24
CA ASN A 53 -0.42 27.74 -16.44
C ASN A 53 -0.69 26.87 -15.19
N VAL A 54 -1.82 26.17 -15.11
CA VAL A 54 -2.17 25.30 -13.96
C VAL A 54 -2.33 23.85 -14.44
N LEU A 55 -1.62 22.93 -13.79
CA LEU A 55 -1.71 21.50 -14.04
C LEU A 55 -2.46 20.87 -12.88
N THR A 56 -3.57 20.21 -13.18
CA THR A 56 -4.32 19.42 -12.19
C THR A 56 -4.15 17.95 -12.49
N LEU A 57 -3.63 17.20 -11.53
CA LEU A 57 -3.50 15.76 -11.58
C LEU A 57 -4.68 15.12 -10.84
N PHE A 58 -5.22 14.06 -11.41
CA PHE A 58 -6.31 13.30 -10.84
C PHE A 58 -5.93 11.82 -10.68
N PRO A 59 -5.16 11.48 -9.64
CA PRO A 59 -4.87 10.09 -9.32
C PRO A 59 -6.13 9.35 -8.87
N GLU A 60 -6.36 8.20 -9.49
CA GLU A 60 -7.43 7.28 -9.17
C GLU A 60 -6.90 6.19 -8.24
N LEU A 61 -7.47 6.13 -7.05
CA LEU A 61 -7.08 5.25 -5.96
C LEU A 61 -8.06 4.09 -5.88
N GLU A 62 -7.53 2.88 -5.79
CA GLU A 62 -8.33 1.66 -5.60
C GLU A 62 -7.74 0.84 -4.45
N ASN A 63 -8.62 0.31 -3.61
CA ASN A 63 -8.25 -0.68 -2.62
C ASN A 63 -8.42 -2.07 -3.20
N VAL A 64 -7.31 -2.70 -3.58
CA VAL A 64 -7.25 -4.08 -4.08
C VAL A 64 -7.11 -5.10 -2.95
N GLY A 65 -6.96 -4.62 -1.71
CA GLY A 65 -6.86 -5.44 -0.51
C GLY A 65 -8.23 -5.80 0.07
N GLY A 66 -8.18 -6.65 1.09
CA GLY A 66 -9.40 -7.10 1.76
C GLY A 66 -9.80 -6.27 2.98
N GLY A 67 -8.89 -5.50 3.56
CA GLY A 67 -9.19 -4.59 4.67
C GLY A 67 -9.66 -3.23 4.21
N VAL A 68 -10.21 -2.43 5.11
CA VAL A 68 -10.48 -1.00 4.90
C VAL A 68 -9.21 -0.20 5.20
N GLY A 69 -8.90 0.77 4.33
CA GLY A 69 -7.82 1.73 4.58
C GLY A 69 -8.36 3.00 5.20
N TYR A 70 -7.84 3.35 6.37
CA TYR A 70 -8.22 4.53 7.15
C TYR A 70 -7.19 5.65 6.95
N ASP A 71 -7.61 6.89 7.23
CA ASP A 71 -6.75 8.09 7.20
C ASP A 71 -5.88 8.18 5.93
N CYS A 72 -6.51 7.98 4.76
CA CYS A 72 -5.78 8.01 3.50
C CYS A 72 -5.29 9.43 3.20
N LEU A 73 -3.99 9.59 3.02
CA LEU A 73 -3.32 10.84 2.73
C LEU A 73 -2.51 10.68 1.46
N LEU A 74 -2.73 11.60 0.52
CA LEU A 74 -1.95 11.70 -0.69
C LEU A 74 -1.04 12.91 -0.59
N HIS A 75 0.26 12.71 -0.77
CA HIS A 75 1.27 13.74 -0.60
C HIS A 75 2.22 13.76 -1.78
N MET A 76 2.32 14.89 -2.47
CA MET A 76 3.26 15.09 -3.56
C MET A 76 4.36 16.07 -3.11
N GLY A 77 5.61 15.65 -3.29
CA GLY A 77 6.77 16.40 -2.80
C GLY A 77 8.08 15.91 -3.40
N GLY A 78 9.20 16.20 -2.74
CA GLY A 78 10.55 15.86 -3.24
C GLY A 78 11.29 17.04 -3.86
N TRP A 79 10.83 18.26 -3.60
CA TRP A 79 11.47 19.51 -3.97
C TRP A 79 11.44 20.50 -2.81
N GLU A 80 12.26 21.53 -2.87
CA GLU A 80 12.25 22.62 -1.89
C GLU A 80 11.01 23.49 -2.04
N GLY A 81 10.28 23.74 -0.94
CA GLY A 81 9.15 24.67 -0.90
C GLY A 81 7.78 24.01 -0.78
N ASN A 82 6.84 24.40 -1.64
CA ASN A 82 5.41 24.07 -1.50
C ASN A 82 5.11 22.59 -1.79
N PHE A 83 4.47 21.90 -0.84
CA PHE A 83 3.99 20.53 -0.98
C PHE A 83 2.49 20.48 -1.23
N ALA A 84 2.02 19.48 -1.98
CA ALA A 84 0.59 19.25 -2.14
C ALA A 84 0.15 18.05 -1.28
N VAL A 85 -0.59 18.33 -0.21
CA VAL A 85 -1.20 17.30 0.66
C VAL A 85 -2.71 17.30 0.44
N LYS A 86 -3.28 16.13 0.15
CA LYS A 86 -4.72 15.92 0.07
C LYS A 86 -5.15 14.78 0.98
N LYS A 87 -6.10 15.07 1.88
CA LYS A 87 -6.81 14.01 2.61
C LYS A 87 -7.81 13.35 1.67
N VAL A 88 -7.74 12.03 1.55
CA VAL A 88 -8.68 11.22 0.78
C VAL A 88 -9.51 10.42 1.76
N HIS A 89 -10.83 10.51 1.62
CA HIS A 89 -11.75 9.71 2.42
C HIS A 89 -12.41 8.73 1.45
N PRO A 90 -11.81 7.55 1.22
CA PRO A 90 -12.45 6.54 0.39
C PRO A 90 -13.81 6.23 1.01
N ARG A 91 -14.88 6.60 0.28
CA ARG A 91 -16.25 6.37 0.74
C ARG A 91 -16.63 4.94 0.38
N GLY A 92 -17.05 4.15 1.36
CA GLY A 92 -17.68 2.85 1.11
C GLY A 92 -16.75 1.63 1.15
N PRO A 93 -17.33 0.43 0.96
CA PRO A 93 -16.65 -0.86 1.11
C PRO A 93 -15.62 -1.12 0.00
N ARG A 94 -14.93 -2.28 0.09
CA ARG A 94 -13.94 -2.81 -0.88
C ARG A 94 -14.25 -2.42 -2.33
N ASN A 95 -13.20 -2.11 -3.10
CA ASN A 95 -13.22 -1.90 -4.55
C ASN A 95 -13.90 -0.62 -5.06
N GLN A 96 -14.11 0.40 -4.22
CA GLN A 96 -14.48 1.71 -4.76
C GLN A 96 -13.25 2.46 -5.28
N LYS A 97 -13.36 2.94 -6.51
CA LYS A 97 -12.38 3.82 -7.11
C LYS A 97 -12.63 5.24 -6.59
N HIS A 98 -11.57 5.88 -6.12
CA HIS A 98 -11.61 7.21 -5.55
C HIS A 98 -10.67 8.12 -6.29
N MET A 99 -11.20 9.22 -6.80
CA MET A 99 -10.39 10.24 -7.46
C MET A 99 -10.00 11.31 -6.44
N ALA A 100 -8.70 11.59 -6.33
CA ALA A 100 -8.21 12.77 -5.65
C ALA A 100 -7.77 13.81 -6.69
N SER A 101 -7.74 15.08 -6.32
CA SER A 101 -7.17 16.15 -7.17
C SER A 101 -5.98 16.81 -6.50
N ILE A 102 -4.88 16.92 -7.25
CA ILE A 102 -3.67 17.66 -6.87
C ILE A 102 -3.52 18.80 -7.87
N VAL A 103 -3.59 20.03 -7.38
CA VAL A 103 -3.46 21.23 -8.21
C VAL A 103 -2.04 21.78 -8.08
N LEU A 104 -1.34 21.89 -9.21
CA LEU A 104 0.01 22.43 -9.32
C LEU A 104 -0.04 23.74 -10.11
N GLY A 105 0.08 24.86 -9.40
CA GLY A 105 0.15 26.19 -10.00
C GLY A 105 1.45 26.44 -10.77
N PRO A 106 1.59 27.62 -11.42
CA PRO A 106 2.82 28.02 -12.11
C PRO A 106 4.03 28.07 -11.19
N ASP A 107 3.81 28.47 -9.93
CA ASP A 107 4.87 28.62 -8.93
C ASP A 107 5.26 27.31 -8.25
N ALA A 108 4.60 26.20 -8.62
CA ALA A 108 4.99 24.88 -8.13
C ALA A 108 6.42 24.58 -8.64
N PRO A 109 7.42 24.34 -7.76
CA PRO A 109 8.80 24.18 -8.18
C PRO A 109 8.99 23.08 -9.22
N ILE A 110 8.24 21.98 -9.12
CA ILE A 110 8.19 20.87 -10.08
C ILE A 110 7.69 21.26 -11.49
N ARG A 111 7.15 22.47 -11.67
CA ARG A 111 6.74 22.98 -12.98
C ARG A 111 7.67 24.06 -13.53
N ALA A 112 8.37 24.76 -12.64
CA ALA A 112 9.25 25.87 -13.00
C ALA A 112 10.71 25.44 -13.22
N LYS A 113 11.19 24.39 -12.55
CA LYS A 113 12.61 23.99 -12.57
C LYS A 113 12.78 22.47 -12.71
N PRO A 114 13.89 22.00 -13.30
CA PRO A 114 14.21 20.59 -13.35
C PRO A 114 14.45 20.03 -11.94
N ILE A 115 13.74 18.96 -11.59
CA ILE A 115 13.79 18.26 -10.30
C ILE A 115 13.94 16.77 -10.56
N SER A 116 14.91 16.13 -9.89
CA SER A 116 15.19 14.70 -10.06
C SER A 116 14.50 13.79 -9.03
N ASN A 117 14.07 14.34 -7.88
CA ASN A 117 13.69 13.55 -6.71
C ASN A 117 12.21 13.70 -6.33
N GLY A 118 11.36 14.04 -7.30
CA GLY A 118 9.92 14.16 -7.09
C GLY A 118 9.30 12.82 -6.70
N TYR A 119 8.35 12.84 -5.78
CA TYR A 119 7.58 11.67 -5.39
C TYR A 119 6.11 12.01 -5.13
N LEU A 120 5.26 11.00 -5.32
CA LEU A 120 3.88 10.97 -4.85
C LEU A 120 3.77 9.83 -3.84
N ARG A 121 3.41 10.16 -2.60
CA ARG A 121 3.26 9.23 -1.49
C ARG A 121 1.78 9.09 -1.16
N LEU A 122 1.28 7.86 -1.24
CA LEU A 122 -0.01 7.46 -0.69
C LEU A 122 0.24 6.79 0.67
N ARG A 123 -0.30 7.39 1.73
CA ARG A 123 -0.22 6.87 3.09
C ARG A 123 -1.61 6.50 3.58
N TYR A 124 -1.74 5.37 4.26
CA TYR A 124 -3.00 4.92 4.86
C TYR A 124 -2.72 4.06 6.10
N GLN A 125 -3.78 3.78 6.85
CA GLN A 125 -3.74 2.92 8.03
C GLN A 125 -4.67 1.72 7.88
N ASP A 126 -4.32 0.60 8.50
CA ASP A 126 -5.25 -0.51 8.66
C ASP A 126 -6.16 -0.31 9.89
N ARG A 127 -7.11 -1.24 10.08
CA ARG A 127 -8.01 -1.25 11.25
C ARG A 127 -7.30 -1.35 12.60
N TRP A 128 -6.02 -1.72 12.60
CA TRP A 128 -5.20 -1.85 13.79
C TRP A 128 -4.26 -0.64 13.98
N GLY A 129 -4.38 0.40 13.15
CA GLY A 129 -3.57 1.62 13.21
C GLY A 129 -2.15 1.48 12.63
N HIS A 130 -1.81 0.37 11.99
CA HIS A 130 -0.51 0.23 11.34
C HIS A 130 -0.48 1.03 10.05
N LYS A 131 0.63 1.72 9.83
CA LYS A 131 0.81 2.65 8.72
C LYS A 131 1.41 1.93 7.51
N TYR A 132 0.86 2.23 6.36
CA TYR A 132 1.30 1.77 5.05
C TYR A 132 1.67 2.98 4.23
N ASP A 133 2.78 2.90 3.52
CA ASP A 133 3.18 3.92 2.55
C ASP A 133 3.44 3.28 1.19
N CYS A 134 2.92 3.91 0.15
CA CYS A 134 3.20 3.59 -1.24
C CYS A 134 3.79 4.83 -1.91
N TRP A 135 4.99 4.70 -2.46
CA TRP A 135 5.72 5.78 -3.11
C TRP A 135 5.74 5.54 -4.61
N TYR A 136 5.49 6.61 -5.35
CA TYR A 136 5.54 6.65 -6.80
C TYR A 136 6.55 7.70 -7.21
N GLN A 137 7.46 7.35 -8.11
CA GLN A 137 8.44 8.30 -8.62
C GLN A 137 7.74 9.30 -9.54
N VAL A 138 8.10 10.57 -9.37
CA VAL A 138 7.57 11.65 -10.19
C VAL A 138 8.72 12.22 -11.03
N THR A 139 8.55 12.15 -12.34
CA THR A 139 9.47 12.69 -13.33
C THR A 139 8.85 13.87 -14.07
N GLN A 140 9.69 14.58 -14.81
CA GLN A 140 9.28 15.74 -15.58
C GLN A 140 9.48 15.47 -17.06
N VAL A 141 8.53 15.93 -17.86
CA VAL A 141 8.63 15.94 -19.31
C VAL A 141 8.55 17.39 -19.76
N LYS A 142 9.51 17.81 -20.59
CA LYS A 142 9.50 19.14 -21.17
C LYS A 142 8.31 19.25 -22.12
N SER A 143 7.44 20.22 -21.90
CA SER A 143 6.34 20.51 -22.82
C SER A 143 6.89 21.23 -24.05
N ASN A 144 6.39 20.89 -25.24
CA ASN A 144 6.73 21.61 -26.48
C ASN A 144 5.90 22.91 -26.64
N GLU A 145 4.78 23.02 -25.94
CA GLU A 145 3.78 24.08 -26.14
C GLU A 145 3.79 25.14 -25.03
N LEU A 146 4.34 24.82 -23.86
CA LEU A 146 4.37 25.70 -22.69
C LEU A 146 5.78 25.78 -22.10
N PRO A 147 6.17 26.92 -21.50
CA PRO A 147 7.47 27.07 -20.86
C PRO A 147 7.61 26.23 -19.58
N LEU A 148 6.51 25.67 -19.07
CA LEU A 148 6.46 24.89 -17.83
C LEU A 148 6.61 23.39 -18.10
N TYR A 149 7.25 22.69 -17.17
CA TYR A 149 7.36 21.23 -17.22
C TYR A 149 6.01 20.57 -16.94
N ASN A 150 5.72 19.54 -17.73
CA ASN A 150 4.66 18.59 -17.41
C ASN A 150 5.21 17.55 -16.44
N VAL A 151 4.30 16.98 -15.65
CA VAL A 151 4.65 16.01 -14.62
C VAL A 151 4.15 14.64 -15.04
N GLN A 152 5.02 13.65 -14.98
CA GLN A 152 4.72 12.25 -15.22
C GLN A 152 4.97 11.48 -13.92
N ILE A 153 4.11 10.52 -13.61
CA ILE A 153 4.23 9.69 -12.41
C ILE A 153 4.37 8.25 -12.89
N ASP A 154 5.41 7.57 -12.41
CA ASP A 154 5.59 6.15 -12.67
C ASP A 154 4.65 5.35 -11.76
N LEU A 155 3.62 4.74 -12.37
CA LEU A 155 2.69 3.83 -11.70
C LEU A 155 3.11 2.35 -11.80
N GLU A 156 4.09 2.03 -12.63
CA GLU A 156 4.54 0.66 -12.91
C GLU A 156 5.48 0.14 -11.83
N HIS A 157 6.31 1.02 -11.25
CA HIS A 157 7.31 0.66 -10.25
C HIS A 157 7.09 1.35 -8.88
N PRO A 158 5.96 1.10 -8.19
CA PRO A 158 5.73 1.66 -6.86
C PRO A 158 6.59 0.98 -5.79
N GLU A 159 7.15 1.78 -4.88
CA GLU A 159 7.84 1.30 -3.68
C GLU A 159 6.87 1.21 -2.51
N PHE A 160 6.71 0.00 -1.95
CA PHE A 160 5.81 -0.23 -0.83
C PHE A 160 6.57 -0.39 0.48
N ASN A 161 6.25 0.47 1.45
CA ASN A 161 6.63 0.26 2.84
C ASN A 161 5.42 -0.31 3.60
N LYS A 162 5.49 -1.61 3.87
CA LYS A 162 4.44 -2.35 4.57
C LYS A 162 4.95 -2.78 5.96
N PRO A 163 4.12 -2.71 7.01
CA PRO A 163 4.47 -3.23 8.32
C PRO A 163 4.73 -4.74 8.25
N THR A 164 5.82 -5.17 8.88
CA THR A 164 6.18 -6.58 9.05
C THR A 164 5.63 -7.08 10.37
N PHE A 165 5.05 -8.28 10.35
CA PHE A 165 4.44 -8.88 11.54
C PHE A 165 4.99 -10.28 11.76
N SER A 166 5.30 -10.60 13.00
CA SER A 166 5.51 -11.96 13.45
C SER A 166 4.19 -12.74 13.49
N PHE A 167 4.28 -14.07 13.48
CA PHE A 167 3.11 -14.93 13.58
C PHE A 167 2.26 -14.66 14.85
N TRP A 168 2.93 -14.43 15.99
CA TRP A 168 2.26 -14.16 17.26
C TRP A 168 1.51 -12.83 17.26
N GLU A 169 2.09 -11.79 16.64
CA GLU A 169 1.43 -10.50 16.47
C GLU A 169 0.21 -10.63 15.57
N MET A 170 0.33 -11.30 14.41
CA MET A 170 -0.82 -11.55 13.52
C MET A 170 -1.96 -12.23 14.27
N ARG A 171 -1.65 -13.27 15.05
CA ARG A 171 -2.64 -13.99 15.85
C ARG A 171 -3.27 -13.12 16.93
N LYS A 172 -2.48 -12.28 17.61
CA LYS A 172 -2.98 -11.36 18.64
C LYS A 172 -3.94 -10.33 18.02
N LEU A 173 -3.49 -9.66 16.96
CA LEU A 173 -4.26 -8.64 16.23
C LEU A 173 -5.54 -9.21 15.61
N HIS A 174 -5.50 -10.42 15.08
CA HIS A 174 -6.69 -11.08 14.54
C HIS A 174 -7.73 -11.41 15.62
N ARG A 175 -7.31 -11.64 16.87
CA ARG A 175 -8.21 -11.98 17.97
C ARG A 175 -8.80 -10.76 18.69
N THR A 176 -8.16 -9.61 18.62
CA THR A 176 -8.62 -8.39 19.29
C THR A 176 -9.76 -7.69 18.56
N VAL A 177 -10.10 -8.11 17.34
CA VAL A 177 -11.23 -7.57 16.58
C VAL A 177 -12.41 -8.53 16.73
N SER A 178 -13.37 -8.18 17.59
CA SER A 178 -14.65 -8.89 17.76
C SER A 178 -15.54 -8.68 16.52
N PRO A 179 -16.54 -9.55 16.23
CA PRO A 179 -17.32 -9.51 14.99
C PRO A 179 -18.33 -8.36 14.83
N ASP A 180 -18.31 -7.34 15.69
CA ASP A 180 -19.41 -6.35 15.82
C ASP A 180 -18.99 -4.88 15.57
N ASP A 181 -17.97 -4.63 14.76
CA ASP A 181 -17.70 -3.30 14.15
C ASP A 181 -17.76 -3.35 12.61
#